data_AF-A0A2S7BF83-F1
#
_entry.id   AF-A0A2S7BF83-F1
#
_cell.length_a   1.000
_cell.length_b   1.000
_cell.length_c   1.000
_cell.angle_alpha   90.00
_cell.angle_beta   90.00
_cell.angle_gamma   90.00
#
_symmetry.space_group_name_H-M   'P 1'
#
loop_
_entity.id
_entity.type
_entity.pdbx_description
1 polymer ?
#
loop_
_entity_poly.entity_id
_entity_poly.type
_entity_poly.pdbx_seq_one_letter_code
_entity_poly.pdbx_strand_id
1 'polypeptide(L)'
;MTTPEISMVNPTLSAFEIAEKFLKLLEGLQSRKDLTVERVREVTGVSLRKVSFPSENLESYIYGQALGSGWSYSLELIPESPSLKQGISLSFINEGDDYSSLESNCVNFEKYKNSLINAGFIDSPVHGEIGQLQSWRLSKFAKDKSGNDIIISIIPQNEIPGSPGRLCIKSIGTLN
;
A
#
# COMPACT_ATOMS: atom_id res chain seq x y z
N MET A 1 7.99 -31.95 18.30
CA MET A 1 6.92 -31.96 17.29
C MET A 1 7.21 -30.81 16.34
N THR A 2 7.66 -31.13 15.13
CA THR A 2 8.00 -30.13 14.12
C THR A 2 6.69 -29.71 13.46
N THR A 3 6.25 -28.48 13.71
CA THR A 3 5.11 -27.88 13.01
C THR A 3 5.39 -27.93 11.51
N PRO A 4 4.49 -28.44 10.66
CA PRO A 4 4.70 -28.39 9.23
C PRO A 4 4.71 -26.92 8.80
N GLU A 5 5.83 -26.47 8.21
CA GLU A 5 5.84 -25.29 7.36
C GLU A 5 4.87 -25.59 6.20
N ILE A 6 3.63 -25.11 6.33
CA ILE A 6 2.73 -25.05 5.18
C ILE A 6 3.40 -24.07 4.23
N SER A 7 4.02 -24.58 3.18
CA SER A 7 4.37 -23.81 1.99
C SER A 7 3.06 -23.25 1.41
N MET A 8 2.64 -22.09 1.93
CA MET A 8 1.51 -21.35 1.40
C MET A 8 2.01 -20.63 0.16
N VAL A 9 1.80 -21.26 -1.00
CA VAL A 9 1.97 -20.60 -2.28
C VAL A 9 1.06 -19.38 -2.30
N ASN A 10 1.64 -18.19 -2.48
CA ASN A 10 0.85 -16.96 -2.58
C ASN A 10 -0.06 -17.02 -3.82
N PRO A 11 -1.30 -16.52 -3.72
CA PRO A 11 -2.20 -16.49 -4.85
C PRO A 11 -1.68 -15.52 -5.91
N THR A 12 -1.85 -15.87 -7.18
CA THR A 12 -1.67 -14.92 -8.28
C THR A 12 -2.84 -13.94 -8.27
N LEU A 13 -2.58 -12.66 -7.98
CA LEU A 13 -3.58 -11.60 -7.94
C LEU A 13 -3.35 -10.58 -9.05
N SER A 14 -4.42 -10.14 -9.69
CA SER A 14 -4.41 -8.96 -10.55
C SER A 14 -4.23 -7.67 -9.72
N ALA A 15 -3.90 -6.56 -10.39
CA ALA A 15 -3.77 -5.25 -9.76
C ALA A 15 -5.04 -4.84 -9.00
N PHE A 16 -6.22 -5.11 -9.57
CA PHE A 16 -7.51 -4.80 -8.96
C PHE A 16 -7.76 -5.65 -7.72
N GLU A 17 -7.49 -6.95 -7.77
CA GLU A 17 -7.73 -7.85 -6.64
C GLU A 17 -6.84 -7.52 -5.44
N ILE A 18 -5.54 -7.30 -5.67
CA ILE A 18 -4.65 -6.92 -4.56
C ILE A 18 -5.02 -5.53 -4.02
N ALA A 19 -5.38 -4.58 -4.88
CA ALA A 19 -5.79 -3.25 -4.44
C ALA A 19 -7.09 -3.29 -3.62
N GLU A 20 -8.10 -4.04 -4.02
CA GLU A 20 -9.34 -4.21 -3.24
C GLU A 20 -9.10 -4.89 -1.90
N LYS A 21 -8.23 -5.91 -1.86
CA LYS A 21 -7.88 -6.57 -0.59
C LYS A 21 -7.06 -5.65 0.32
N PHE A 22 -6.14 -4.87 -0.24
CA PHE A 22 -5.39 -3.85 0.50
C PHE A 22 -6.32 -2.75 1.01
N LEU A 23 -7.34 -2.36 0.24
CA LEU A 23 -8.34 -1.38 0.67
C LEU A 23 -9.08 -1.88 1.91
N LYS A 24 -9.55 -3.13 1.88
CA LYS A 24 -10.21 -3.78 3.02
C LYS A 24 -9.32 -3.82 4.26
N LEU A 25 -8.02 -4.03 4.09
CA LEU A 25 -7.06 -3.97 5.19
C LEU A 25 -7.04 -2.57 5.80
N LEU A 26 -6.90 -1.52 4.98
CA LEU A 26 -6.85 -0.12 5.43
C LEU A 26 -8.16 0.35 6.08
N GLU A 27 -9.31 0.00 5.49
CA GLU A 27 -10.64 0.31 6.03
C GLU A 27 -10.86 -0.30 7.42
N GLY A 28 -10.29 -1.50 7.65
CA GLY A 28 -10.38 -2.23 8.90
C GLY A 28 -9.52 -1.66 10.04
N LEU A 29 -8.54 -0.81 9.76
CA LEU A 29 -7.59 -0.33 10.76
C LEU A 29 -8.28 0.52 11.84
N GLN A 30 -8.04 0.13 13.09
CA GLN A 30 -8.35 0.92 14.29
C GLN A 30 -7.08 1.53 14.89
N SER A 31 -5.93 0.91 14.68
CA SER A 31 -4.59 1.39 15.05
C SER A 31 -3.54 0.85 14.08
N ARG A 32 -2.35 1.44 14.07
CA ARG A 32 -1.17 0.87 13.38
C ARG A 32 -0.77 -0.49 13.93
N LYS A 33 -1.08 -0.79 15.19
CA LYS A 33 -0.83 -2.09 15.82
C LYS A 33 -1.55 -3.25 15.13
N ASP A 34 -2.61 -2.95 14.38
CA ASP A 34 -3.35 -3.94 13.59
C ASP A 34 -2.54 -4.43 12.36
N LEU A 35 -1.45 -3.74 12.00
CA LEU A 35 -0.62 -4.05 10.83
C LEU A 35 0.37 -5.18 11.10
N THR A 36 -0.12 -6.38 11.41
CA THR A 36 0.73 -7.56 11.61
C THR A 36 0.84 -8.42 10.35
N VAL A 37 1.88 -9.26 10.26
CA VAL A 37 2.03 -10.23 9.16
C VAL A 37 0.81 -11.15 9.08
N GLU A 38 0.29 -11.56 10.24
CA GLU A 38 -0.89 -12.42 10.34
C GLU A 38 -2.13 -11.74 9.78
N ARG A 39 -2.35 -10.47 10.12
CA ARG A 39 -3.50 -9.69 9.65
C ARG A 39 -3.41 -9.41 8.16
N VAL A 40 -2.22 -9.07 7.66
CA VAL A 40 -1.99 -8.89 6.23
C VAL A 40 -2.33 -10.17 5.49
N ARG A 41 -1.83 -11.32 5.94
CA ARG A 41 -2.16 -12.62 5.34
C ARG A 41 -3.64 -12.95 5.42
N GLU A 42 -4.30 -12.70 6.55
CA GLU A 42 -5.72 -12.98 6.73
C GLU A 42 -6.59 -12.19 5.73
N VAL A 43 -6.30 -10.89 5.55
CA VAL A 43 -7.12 -10.01 4.72
C VAL A 43 -6.76 -10.12 3.24
N THR A 44 -5.47 -10.25 2.91
CA THR A 44 -4.99 -10.24 1.52
C THR A 44 -4.81 -11.63 0.92
N GLY A 45 -4.61 -12.66 1.75
CA GLY A 45 -4.16 -13.99 1.34
C GLY A 45 -2.68 -14.04 0.98
N VAL A 46 -1.93 -12.93 1.14
CA VAL A 46 -0.50 -12.85 0.80
C VAL A 46 0.34 -13.08 2.05
N SER A 47 1.23 -14.06 1.97
CA SER A 47 2.30 -14.31 2.94
C SER A 47 3.52 -13.47 2.56
N LEU A 48 3.96 -12.63 3.49
CA LEU A 48 5.13 -11.78 3.31
C LEU A 48 6.41 -12.51 3.76
N ARG A 49 7.51 -12.29 3.03
CA ARG A 49 8.83 -12.82 3.41
C ARG A 49 9.59 -11.78 4.22
N LYS A 50 10.18 -12.20 5.34
CA LYS A 50 11.09 -11.35 6.12
C LYS A 50 12.37 -11.04 5.33
N VAL A 51 12.73 -9.78 5.28
CA VAL A 51 13.97 -9.23 4.71
C VAL A 51 14.64 -8.38 5.78
N SER A 52 15.94 -8.58 5.98
CA SER A 52 16.73 -7.82 6.95
C SER A 52 17.71 -6.92 6.21
N PHE A 53 17.84 -5.68 6.67
CA PHE A 53 18.79 -4.66 6.19
C PHE A 53 19.78 -4.34 7.32
N PRO A 54 20.87 -5.11 7.48
CA PRO A 54 21.75 -5.02 8.65
C PRO A 54 22.45 -3.66 8.79
N SER A 55 22.78 -3.02 7.66
CA SER A 55 23.41 -1.68 7.63
C SER A 55 22.53 -0.58 8.21
N GLU A 56 21.22 -0.76 8.13
CA GLU A 56 20.22 0.21 8.59
C GLU A 56 19.59 -0.20 9.93
N ASN A 57 19.94 -1.40 10.43
CA ASN A 57 19.28 -2.03 11.57
C ASN A 57 17.76 -2.07 11.41
N LEU A 58 17.30 -2.39 10.18
CA LEU A 58 15.90 -2.45 9.80
C LEU A 58 15.51 -3.86 9.36
N GLU A 59 14.24 -4.18 9.58
CA GLU A 59 13.60 -5.38 9.07
C GLU A 59 12.34 -4.96 8.33
N SER A 60 12.04 -5.62 7.20
CA SER A 60 10.78 -5.47 6.47
C SER A 60 10.21 -6.84 6.13
N TYR A 61 8.92 -6.88 5.81
CA TYR A 61 8.25 -8.06 5.28
C TYR A 61 7.69 -7.73 3.91
N ILE A 62 8.18 -8.42 2.87
CA ILE A 62 7.97 -8.02 1.48
C ILE A 62 7.41 -9.20 0.68
N TYR A 63 6.49 -8.90 -0.22
CA TYR A 63 6.11 -9.78 -1.32
C TYR A 63 5.90 -8.96 -2.60
N GLY A 64 6.36 -9.48 -3.72
CA GLY A 64 6.12 -8.89 -5.03
C GLY A 64 5.66 -9.93 -6.04
N GLN A 65 4.85 -9.49 -7.00
CA GLN A 65 4.31 -10.35 -8.05
C GLN A 65 4.21 -9.57 -9.36
N ALA A 66 4.62 -10.21 -10.46
CA ALA A 66 4.41 -9.68 -11.80
C ALA A 66 2.91 -9.57 -12.13
N LEU A 67 2.57 -8.49 -12.84
CA LEU A 67 1.25 -8.17 -13.37
C LEU A 67 1.20 -8.25 -14.90
N GLY A 68 2.36 -8.42 -15.56
CA GLY A 68 2.49 -8.41 -17.02
C GLY A 68 2.92 -7.04 -17.56
N SER A 69 3.36 -6.99 -18.82
CA SER A 69 3.81 -5.76 -19.50
C SER A 69 4.88 -4.97 -18.73
N GLY A 70 5.79 -5.68 -18.05
CA GLY A 70 6.86 -5.07 -17.24
C GLY A 70 6.40 -4.51 -15.88
N TRP A 71 5.10 -4.63 -15.56
CA TRP A 71 4.57 -4.22 -14.26
C TRP A 71 4.62 -5.34 -13.23
N SER A 72 4.81 -4.93 -11.98
CA SER A 72 4.63 -5.74 -10.79
C SER A 72 3.91 -4.92 -9.71
N TYR A 73 3.35 -5.60 -8.71
CA TYR A 73 3.06 -4.95 -7.44
C TYR A 73 4.05 -5.41 -6.37
N SER A 74 4.30 -4.53 -5.40
CA SER A 74 5.06 -4.82 -4.18
C SER A 74 4.22 -4.45 -2.96
N LEU A 75 4.07 -5.40 -2.04
CA LEU A 75 3.45 -5.22 -0.73
C LEU A 75 4.56 -5.29 0.31
N GLU A 76 4.74 -4.20 1.06
CA GLU A 76 5.77 -4.08 2.09
C GLU A 76 5.14 -3.70 3.42
N LEU A 77 5.43 -4.48 4.46
CA LEU A 77 5.11 -4.19 5.85
C LEU A 77 6.40 -3.88 6.61
N ILE A 78 6.45 -2.71 7.22
CA ILE A 78 7.54 -2.22 8.05
C ILE A 78 7.09 -2.33 9.52
N PRO A 79 7.71 -3.18 10.35
CA PRO A 79 7.47 -3.22 11.78
C PRO A 79 7.97 -1.94 12.46
N GLU A 80 7.44 -1.66 13.65
CA GLU A 80 7.91 -0.53 14.46
C GLU A 80 9.40 -0.70 14.83
N SER A 81 10.15 0.38 14.70
CA SER A 81 11.55 0.49 15.11
C SER A 81 11.78 1.84 15.78
N PRO A 82 12.93 2.09 16.43
CA PRO A 82 13.21 3.38 17.05
C PRO A 82 13.10 4.58 16.09
N SER A 83 13.29 4.35 14.79
CA SER A 83 13.29 5.39 13.75
C SER A 83 12.03 5.40 12.90
N LEU A 84 11.20 4.34 12.93
CA LEU A 84 10.06 4.17 12.03
C LEU A 84 8.82 3.70 12.79
N LYS A 85 7.67 4.28 12.47
CA LYS A 85 6.39 3.74 12.92
C LYS A 85 6.09 2.45 12.16
N GLN A 86 5.29 1.59 12.77
CA GLN A 86 4.71 0.47 12.05
C GLN A 86 3.88 0.98 10.86
N GLY A 87 4.10 0.39 9.69
CA GLY A 87 3.47 0.84 8.46
C GLY A 87 3.41 -0.21 7.37
N ILE A 88 2.57 0.03 6.38
CA ILE A 88 2.38 -0.85 5.24
C ILE A 88 2.22 -0.05 3.95
N SER A 89 2.71 -0.57 2.82
CA SER A 89 2.53 0.03 1.50
C SER A 89 2.27 -1.01 0.42
N LEU A 90 1.47 -0.61 -0.58
CA LEU A 90 1.27 -1.29 -1.85
C LEU A 90 1.73 -0.33 -2.96
N SER A 91 2.66 -0.79 -3.78
CA SER A 91 3.21 -0.02 -4.90
C SER A 91 3.10 -0.80 -6.20
N PHE A 92 2.76 -0.12 -7.29
CA PHE A 92 2.78 -0.64 -8.65
C PHE A 92 4.04 -0.13 -9.35
N ILE A 93 4.94 -1.03 -9.72
CA ILE A 93 6.29 -0.69 -10.19
C ILE A 93 6.43 -1.24 -11.60
N ASN A 94 7.01 -0.44 -12.50
CA ASN A 94 7.40 -0.91 -13.82
C ASN A 94 8.92 -1.07 -13.85
N GLU A 95 9.42 -2.23 -14.28
CA GLU A 95 10.85 -2.55 -14.22
C GLU A 95 11.70 -1.77 -15.23
N GLY A 96 11.10 -1.20 -16.27
CA GLY A 96 11.79 -0.44 -17.32
C GLY A 96 11.63 1.07 -17.18
N ASP A 97 10.39 1.54 -17.02
CA ASP A 97 10.07 2.96 -16.91
C ASP A 97 8.86 3.16 -15.98
N ASP A 98 9.10 3.79 -14.84
CA ASP A 98 8.07 4.09 -13.84
C ASP A 98 6.95 4.98 -14.35
N TYR A 99 7.19 5.70 -15.44
CA TYR A 99 6.22 6.49 -16.19
C TYR A 99 5.64 5.69 -17.37
N SER A 100 5.65 4.37 -17.35
CA SER A 100 4.89 3.59 -18.33
C SER A 100 3.39 3.80 -18.15
N SER A 101 2.61 3.53 -19.20
CA SER A 101 1.15 3.44 -19.08
C SER A 101 0.78 2.28 -18.15
N LEU A 102 -0.13 2.52 -17.21
CA LEU A 102 -0.65 1.48 -16.33
C LEU A 102 -1.62 0.54 -17.06
N GLU A 103 -2.22 0.99 -18.16
CA GLU A 103 -3.18 0.24 -18.98
C GLU A 103 -4.19 -0.57 -18.12
N SER A 104 -4.22 -1.89 -18.30
CA SER A 104 -5.09 -2.82 -17.57
C SER A 104 -4.79 -2.90 -16.07
N ASN A 105 -3.66 -2.37 -15.58
CA ASN A 105 -3.31 -2.30 -14.16
C ASN A 105 -3.80 -1.01 -13.46
N CYS A 106 -4.50 -0.12 -14.17
CA CYS A 106 -4.96 1.16 -13.61
C CYS A 106 -6.04 0.99 -12.53
N VAL A 107 -5.64 0.96 -11.27
CA VAL A 107 -6.56 1.01 -10.12
C VAL A 107 -7.12 2.42 -9.98
N ASN A 108 -8.44 2.59 -10.06
CA ASN A 108 -9.11 3.89 -10.07
C ASN A 108 -8.87 4.68 -8.77
N PHE A 109 -8.18 5.81 -8.87
CA PHE A 109 -7.83 6.67 -7.74
C PHE A 109 -9.05 7.21 -6.98
N GLU A 110 -10.02 7.78 -7.69
CA GLU A 110 -11.17 8.44 -7.06
C GLU A 110 -12.05 7.45 -6.29
N LYS A 111 -12.32 6.28 -6.88
CA LYS A 111 -13.08 5.21 -6.23
C LYS A 111 -12.39 4.80 -4.93
N TYR A 112 -11.07 4.59 -4.97
CA TYR A 112 -10.31 4.14 -3.82
C TYR A 112 -10.26 5.19 -2.70
N LYS A 113 -10.00 6.45 -3.07
CA LYS A 113 -10.02 7.58 -2.14
C LYS A 113 -11.39 7.68 -1.45
N ASN A 114 -12.47 7.64 -2.21
CA ASN A 114 -13.83 7.78 -1.68
C ASN A 114 -14.20 6.62 -0.74
N SER A 115 -13.73 5.40 -1.01
CA SER A 115 -13.90 4.27 -0.09
C SER A 115 -13.24 4.52 1.27
N LEU A 116 -12.01 5.03 1.30
CA LEU A 116 -11.34 5.38 2.56
C LEU A 116 -12.05 6.52 3.30
N ILE A 117 -12.55 7.54 2.59
CA ILE A 117 -13.37 8.60 3.19
C ILE A 117 -14.62 8.01 3.85
N ASN A 118 -15.32 7.10 3.15
CA ASN A 118 -16.49 6.41 3.70
C ASN A 118 -16.15 5.53 4.91
N ALA A 119 -14.90 5.06 5.03
CA ALA A 119 -14.39 4.33 6.20
C ALA A 119 -13.96 5.25 7.38
N GLY A 120 -14.23 6.55 7.27
CA GLY A 120 -14.03 7.54 8.33
C GLY A 120 -12.66 8.22 8.32
N PHE A 121 -11.92 8.16 7.20
CA PHE A 121 -10.74 8.98 7.03
C PHE A 121 -11.11 10.40 6.57
N ILE A 122 -10.36 11.38 7.06
CA ILE A 122 -10.46 12.78 6.64
C ILE A 122 -9.39 13.02 5.59
N ASP A 123 -9.77 13.60 4.47
CA ASP A 123 -8.92 13.71 3.31
C ASP A 123 -8.28 15.10 3.16
N SER A 124 -7.04 15.14 2.69
CA SER A 124 -6.25 16.35 2.55
C SER A 124 -5.32 16.21 1.33
N PRO A 125 -5.61 16.88 0.20
CA PRO A 125 -4.71 16.86 -0.94
C PRO A 125 -3.39 17.56 -0.62
N VAL A 126 -2.30 17.07 -1.22
CA VAL A 126 -0.97 17.68 -1.15
C VAL A 126 -0.55 18.06 -2.55
N HIS A 127 -0.39 19.36 -2.77
CA HIS A 127 0.05 19.92 -4.04
C HIS A 127 1.53 20.29 -3.97
N GLY A 128 2.21 20.13 -5.09
CA GLY A 128 3.59 20.58 -5.27
C GLY A 128 3.69 22.06 -5.56
N GLU A 129 4.93 22.52 -5.77
CA GLU A 129 5.27 23.93 -5.95
C GLU A 129 4.55 24.61 -7.13
N ILE A 130 4.23 23.84 -8.18
CA ILE A 130 3.52 24.34 -9.37
C ILE A 130 2.01 24.00 -9.35
N GLY A 131 1.48 23.61 -8.19
CA GLY A 131 0.06 23.30 -8.00
C GLY A 131 -0.36 21.90 -8.47
N GLN A 132 0.58 21.06 -8.90
CA GLN A 132 0.30 19.69 -9.31
C GLN A 132 0.00 18.80 -8.09
N LEU A 133 -0.99 17.90 -8.19
CA LEU A 133 -1.29 16.94 -7.14
C LEU A 133 -0.12 15.95 -6.99
N GLN A 134 0.56 15.97 -5.84
CA GLN A 134 1.67 15.05 -5.54
C GLN A 134 1.19 13.81 -4.79
N SER A 135 0.31 14.00 -3.81
CA SER A 135 -0.28 12.90 -3.05
C SER A 135 -1.63 13.31 -2.47
N TRP A 136 -2.44 12.32 -2.11
CA TRP A 136 -3.65 12.51 -1.33
C TRP A 136 -3.45 11.89 0.06
N ARG A 137 -3.44 12.73 1.09
CA ARG A 137 -3.31 12.27 2.47
C ARG A 137 -4.69 12.00 3.06
N LEU A 138 -4.80 10.92 3.81
CA LEU A 138 -6.02 10.53 4.51
C LEU A 138 -5.67 10.22 5.97
N SER A 139 -6.28 10.91 6.92
CA SER A 139 -6.01 10.76 8.35
C SER A 139 -7.20 10.20 9.12
N LYS A 140 -6.93 9.39 10.13
CA LYS A 140 -7.94 8.85 11.05
C LYS A 140 -7.32 8.66 12.43
N PHE A 141 -8.04 9.11 13.45
CA PHE A 141 -7.61 8.94 14.84
C PHE A 141 -7.54 7.46 15.23
N ALA A 142 -6.44 7.05 15.85
CA ALA A 142 -6.31 5.69 16.36
C ALA A 142 -7.20 5.49 17.60
N LYS A 143 -7.93 4.38 17.64
CA LYS A 143 -8.85 4.05 18.74
C LYS A 143 -8.17 3.45 19.97
N ASP A 144 -6.91 3.08 19.85
CA ASP A 144 -6.11 2.50 20.94
C ASP A 144 -5.55 3.55 21.92
N LYS A 145 -5.93 4.84 21.74
CA LYS A 145 -5.47 5.98 22.55
C LYS A 145 -3.94 6.15 22.58
N SER A 146 -3.23 5.58 21.61
CA SER A 146 -1.78 5.74 21.50
C SER A 146 -1.35 7.16 21.10
N GLY A 147 -2.27 7.96 20.55
CA GLY A 147 -1.95 9.25 19.93
C GLY A 147 -1.27 9.12 18.57
N ASN A 148 -1.10 7.88 18.06
CA ASN A 148 -0.51 7.62 16.75
C ASN A 148 -1.60 7.55 15.69
N ASP A 149 -1.95 8.69 15.13
CA ASP A 149 -2.93 8.74 14.05
C ASP A 149 -2.48 7.91 12.84
N ILE A 150 -3.47 7.31 12.20
CA ILE A 150 -3.27 6.58 10.95
C ILE A 150 -3.29 7.62 9.86
N ILE A 151 -2.15 7.80 9.19
CA ILE A 151 -2.02 8.69 8.04
C ILE A 151 -1.65 7.84 6.85
N ILE A 152 -2.53 7.81 5.86
CA ILE A 152 -2.34 7.14 4.58
C ILE A 152 -1.96 8.20 3.55
N SER A 153 -1.06 7.85 2.64
CA SER A 153 -0.74 8.64 1.45
C SER A 153 -1.02 7.81 0.21
N ILE A 154 -1.81 8.34 -0.70
CA ILE A 154 -1.99 7.81 -2.05
C ILE A 154 -1.18 8.67 -3.01
N ILE A 155 -0.27 8.07 -3.77
CA ILE A 155 0.44 8.73 -4.87
C ILE A 155 -0.30 8.38 -6.16
N PRO A 156 -0.97 9.36 -6.81
CA PRO A 156 -1.64 9.12 -8.07
C PRO A 156 -0.68 9.24 -9.26
N GLN A 157 -1.03 8.63 -10.38
CA GLN A 157 -0.41 8.82 -11.68
C GLN A 157 -1.50 8.82 -12.76
N ASN A 158 -1.33 9.59 -13.84
CA ASN A 158 -2.21 9.46 -15.00
C ASN A 158 -2.05 8.06 -15.63
N GLU A 159 -3.16 7.45 -16.06
CA GLU A 159 -3.15 6.18 -16.79
C GLU A 159 -2.18 6.23 -17.97
N ILE A 160 -2.26 7.32 -18.73
CA ILE A 160 -1.32 7.67 -19.79
C ILE A 160 -0.50 8.89 -19.31
N PRO A 161 0.82 8.77 -19.17
CA PRO A 161 1.70 9.85 -18.74
C PRO A 161 1.55 11.09 -19.60
N GLY A 162 1.56 12.27 -18.96
CA GLY A 162 1.43 13.55 -19.66
C GLY A 162 0.04 13.85 -20.25
N SER A 163 -0.91 12.92 -20.17
CA SER A 163 -2.28 13.14 -20.65
C SER A 163 -3.22 13.55 -19.50
N PRO A 164 -4.05 14.59 -19.66
CA PRO A 164 -5.16 14.83 -18.75
C PRO A 164 -6.18 13.71 -18.92
N GLY A 165 -6.29 12.83 -17.94
CA GLY A 165 -7.11 11.63 -18.05
C GLY A 165 -7.39 10.97 -16.69
N ARG A 166 -7.71 9.68 -16.75
CA ARG A 166 -7.99 8.88 -15.56
C ARG A 166 -6.76 8.83 -14.66
N LEU A 167 -6.96 9.11 -13.37
CA LEU A 167 -5.94 8.90 -12.35
C LEU A 167 -5.99 7.46 -11.83
N CYS A 168 -4.82 6.86 -11.77
CA CYS A 168 -4.57 5.54 -11.22
C CYS A 168 -3.75 5.66 -9.94
N ILE A 169 -3.80 4.65 -9.10
CA ILE A 169 -2.91 4.54 -7.94
C ILE A 169 -1.55 4.04 -8.41
N LYS A 170 -0.48 4.83 -8.19
CA LYS A 170 0.90 4.38 -8.34
C LYS A 170 1.37 3.69 -7.07
N SER A 171 1.12 4.29 -5.92
CA SER A 171 1.34 3.66 -4.63
C SER A 171 0.38 4.18 -3.57
N ILE A 172 0.21 3.38 -2.53
CA ILE A 172 -0.58 3.73 -1.36
C ILE A 172 0.06 3.09 -0.13
N GLY A 173 0.17 3.83 0.96
CA GLY A 173 0.66 3.28 2.21
C GLY A 173 0.52 4.21 3.37
N THR A 174 0.80 3.72 4.57
CA THR A 174 0.86 4.56 5.76
C THR A 174 2.16 5.36 5.78
N LEU A 175 2.08 6.65 6.09
CA LEU A 175 3.27 7.49 6.31
C LEU A 175 3.91 7.17 7.66
N ASN A 176 5.23 7.30 7.76
CA ASN A 176 5.95 7.18 9.05
C ASN A 176 5.90 8.50 9.83
#